data_AF-A0A6P1L2Y8-F1
#
_entry.id   AF-A0A6P1L2Y8-F1
#
_cell.length_a   1.000
_cell.length_b   1.000
_cell.length_c   1.000
_cell.angle_alpha   90.00
_cell.angle_beta   90.00
_cell.angle_gamma   90.00
#
_symmetry.space_group_name_H-M   'P 1'
#
loop_
_entity.id
_entity.type
_entity.pdbx_description
1 polymer ?
#
loop_
_entity_poly.entity_id
_entity_poly.type
_entity_poly.pdbx_seq_one_letter_code
_entity_poly.pdbx_strand_id
1 'polypeptide(L)'
;METKKLRSHIGTDGILHIQTPTDYKDTSVEVVVVVQPLDKTDLAPCDDTVLQYNAWGKATTKKSIQEAIAKMQQLRREVALDKTSIREMLEEGRRF
;
A
#
# COMPACT_ATOMS: atom_id res chain seq x y z
N MET A 1 -21.36 -13.13 35.04
CA MET A 1 -20.51 -13.05 33.83
C MET A 1 -21.02 -11.91 32.98
N GLU A 2 -20.18 -10.92 32.68
CA GLU A 2 -20.52 -9.86 31.73
C GLU A 2 -19.73 -10.08 30.44
N THR A 3 -20.42 -10.14 29.30
CA THR A 3 -19.79 -10.29 27.99
C THR A 3 -19.67 -8.93 27.32
N LYS A 4 -18.46 -8.40 27.17
CA LYS A 4 -18.21 -7.17 26.41
C LYS A 4 -17.75 -7.51 24.99
N LYS A 5 -18.47 -6.99 23.98
CA LYS A 5 -18.08 -7.12 22.57
C LYS A 5 -17.10 -6.01 22.22
N LEU A 6 -15.86 -6.37 21.90
CA LEU A 6 -14.82 -5.46 21.40
C LEU A 6 -14.60 -5.70 19.91
N ARG A 7 -14.61 -4.63 19.12
CA ARG A 7 -14.23 -4.67 17.71
C ARG A 7 -12.77 -4.22 17.61
N SER A 8 -11.89 -5.15 17.27
CA SER A 8 -10.47 -4.87 17.05
C SER A 8 -10.04 -5.47 15.71
N HIS A 9 -8.99 -4.93 15.13
CA HIS A 9 -8.42 -5.41 13.88
C HIS A 9 -7.10 -6.12 14.16
N ILE A 10 -6.80 -7.15 13.36
CA ILE A 10 -5.50 -7.81 13.38
C ILE A 10 -4.56 -7.00 12.50
N GLY A 11 -3.43 -6.59 13.07
CA GLY A 11 -2.41 -5.83 12.36
C GLY A 11 -1.75 -6.64 11.24
N THR A 12 -0.93 -5.99 10.41
CA THR A 12 -0.16 -6.65 9.34
C THR A 12 0.86 -7.66 9.88
N ASP A 13 1.18 -7.54 11.16
CA ASP A 13 2.04 -8.41 11.98
C ASP A 13 1.30 -9.62 12.58
N GLY A 14 -0.02 -9.71 12.42
CA GLY A 14 -0.82 -10.80 12.95
C GLY A 14 -1.21 -10.65 14.42
N ILE A 15 -0.97 -9.48 15.04
CA ILE A 15 -1.22 -9.25 16.47
C ILE A 15 -2.61 -8.63 16.67
N LEU A 16 -3.38 -9.18 17.62
CA LEU A 16 -4.66 -8.63 18.09
C LEU A 16 -4.43 -7.76 19.34
N HIS A 17 -4.59 -6.45 19.21
CA HIS A 17 -4.54 -5.54 20.35
C HIS A 17 -5.90 -5.48 21.06
N ILE A 18 -5.91 -5.83 22.35
CA ILE A 18 -7.08 -5.69 23.22
C ILE A 18 -6.74 -4.63 24.27
N GLN A 19 -7.40 -3.48 24.19
CA GLN A 19 -7.27 -2.44 25.20
C GLN A 19 -8.34 -2.68 26.27
N THR A 20 -7.92 -3.12 27.45
CA THR A 20 -8.82 -3.31 28.59
C THR A 20 -9.27 -1.95 29.13
N PRO A 21 -10.56 -1.77 29.46
CA PRO A 21 -11.04 -0.57 30.11
C PRO A 21 -10.28 -0.30 31.42
N THR A 22 -10.04 0.98 31.72
CA THR A 22 -9.25 1.45 32.88
C THR A 22 -9.85 1.11 34.25
N ASP A 23 -11.07 0.59 34.28
CA ASP A 23 -11.82 0.29 35.50
C ASP A 23 -11.35 -1.01 36.17
N TYR A 24 -10.62 -1.86 35.45
CA TYR A 24 -10.01 -3.07 35.99
C TYR A 24 -8.54 -2.80 36.35
N LYS A 25 -8.26 -2.61 37.64
CA LYS A 25 -6.91 -2.47 38.19
C LYS A 25 -6.71 -3.47 39.32
N ASP A 26 -5.60 -4.20 39.25
CA ASP A 26 -5.18 -5.19 40.25
C ASP A 26 -6.20 -6.30 40.54
N THR A 27 -6.85 -6.80 39.47
CA THR A 27 -7.85 -7.87 39.57
C THR A 27 -7.61 -8.94 38.50
N SER A 28 -7.67 -10.21 38.89
CA SER A 28 -7.65 -11.35 37.96
C SER A 28 -8.96 -11.42 37.19
N VAL A 29 -8.88 -11.45 35.86
CA VAL A 29 -10.04 -11.53 34.96
C VAL A 29 -9.90 -12.71 34.01
N GLU A 30 -11.00 -13.43 33.82
CA GLU A 30 -11.10 -14.50 32.82
C GLU A 30 -11.58 -13.90 31.49
N VAL A 31 -10.84 -14.17 30.41
CA VAL A 31 -11.11 -13.60 29.08
C VAL A 31 -11.38 -14.73 28.09
N VAL A 32 -12.55 -14.68 27.44
CA VAL A 32 -12.92 -15.61 26.37
C VAL A 32 -12.87 -14.85 25.04
N VAL A 33 -11.95 -15.25 24.15
CA VAL A 33 -11.78 -14.65 22.82
C VAL A 33 -12.38 -15.59 21.77
N VAL A 34 -13.39 -15.11 21.04
CA VAL A 34 -13.97 -15.84 19.89
C VAL A 34 -13.49 -15.16 18.62
N VAL A 35 -12.66 -15.85 17.85
CA VAL A 35 -12.18 -15.37 16.54
C VAL A 35 -13.15 -15.86 15.47
N GLN A 36 -13.95 -14.94 14.94
CA GLN A 36 -14.75 -15.21 13.76
C GLN A 36 -14.08 -14.54 12.55
N PRO A 37 -13.54 -15.32 11.59
CA PRO A 37 -13.06 -14.74 10.35
C PRO A 37 -14.25 -14.14 9.60
N LEU A 38 -14.18 -12.85 9.32
CA LEU A 38 -15.16 -12.18 8.46
C LEU A 38 -14.62 -12.21 7.04
N ASP A 39 -15.40 -12.77 6.12
CA ASP A 39 -15.12 -12.65 4.70
C ASP A 39 -15.14 -11.16 4.33
N LYS A 40 -14.13 -10.73 3.55
CA LYS A 40 -13.86 -9.32 3.20
C LYS A 40 -15.01 -8.57 2.51
N THR A 41 -16.13 -9.24 2.25
CA THR A 41 -17.30 -8.70 1.54
C THR A 41 -18.11 -7.73 2.40
N ASP A 42 -18.11 -7.86 3.73
CA ASP A 42 -18.91 -7.01 4.66
C ASP A 42 -18.10 -5.92 5.39
N LEU A 43 -16.80 -5.81 5.08
CA LEU A 43 -16.05 -4.63 5.47
C LEU A 43 -16.27 -3.59 4.38
N ALA A 44 -16.96 -2.49 4.73
CA ALA A 44 -17.00 -1.29 3.92
C ALA A 44 -15.60 -1.09 3.31
N PRO A 45 -15.49 -0.98 1.97
CA PRO A 45 -14.21 -1.05 1.29
C PRO A 45 -13.27 -0.05 1.93
N CYS A 46 -12.22 -0.56 2.58
CA CYS A 46 -11.03 0.23 2.87
C CYS A 46 -10.45 0.61 1.52
N ASP A 47 -10.90 1.75 1.01
CA ASP A 47 -10.20 2.68 0.11
C ASP A 47 -9.68 2.19 -1.24
N ASP A 48 -10.03 0.99 -1.71
CA ASP A 48 -9.76 0.61 -3.11
C ASP A 48 -10.67 1.34 -4.12
N THR A 49 -11.64 2.14 -3.65
CA THR A 49 -12.54 2.95 -4.48
C THR A 49 -12.35 4.45 -4.33
N VAL A 50 -11.27 4.93 -3.69
CA VAL A 50 -10.94 6.35 -3.81
C VAL A 50 -10.49 6.58 -5.23
N LEU A 51 -11.32 7.26 -6.00
CA LEU A 51 -10.92 7.86 -7.27
C LEU A 51 -9.75 8.79 -6.96
N GLN A 52 -8.53 8.31 -7.18
CA GLN A 52 -7.34 9.13 -7.02
C GLN A 52 -7.30 10.06 -8.23
N TYR A 53 -7.37 11.37 -7.99
CA TYR A 53 -7.27 12.36 -9.05
C TYR A 53 -5.82 12.79 -9.21
N ASN A 54 -5.36 12.92 -10.45
CA ASN A 54 -4.03 13.49 -10.70
C ASN A 54 -4.05 15.01 -10.50
N ALA A 55 -2.89 15.65 -10.61
CA ALA A 55 -2.73 17.11 -10.52
C ALA A 55 -3.56 17.92 -11.56
N TRP A 56 -4.14 17.26 -12.56
CA TRP A 56 -5.02 17.85 -13.58
C TRP A 56 -6.49 17.44 -13.42
N GLY A 57 -6.87 16.86 -12.27
CA GLY A 57 -8.25 16.50 -11.96
C GLY A 57 -8.79 15.28 -12.72
N LYS A 58 -7.94 14.47 -13.38
CA LYS A 58 -8.38 13.24 -14.04
C LYS A 58 -8.38 12.06 -13.07
N ALA A 59 -9.47 11.30 -13.09
CA ALA A 59 -9.57 10.05 -12.35
C ALA A 59 -8.47 9.09 -12.82
N THR A 60 -7.65 8.67 -11.88
CA THR A 60 -6.47 7.84 -12.11
C THR A 60 -6.74 6.47 -11.51
N THR A 61 -6.67 5.44 -12.34
CA THR A 61 -6.76 4.05 -11.90
C THR A 61 -5.36 3.47 -11.73
N LYS A 62 -5.19 2.47 -10.86
CA LYS A 62 -3.92 1.76 -10.68
C LYS A 62 -3.29 1.29 -12.01
N LYS A 63 -4.12 0.84 -12.95
CA LYS A 63 -3.71 0.45 -14.32
C LYS A 63 -3.09 1.62 -15.08
N SER A 64 -3.73 2.78 -15.07
CA SER A 64 -3.22 3.97 -15.77
C SER A 64 -1.88 4.48 -15.21
N ILE A 65 -1.65 4.36 -13.90
CA ILE A 65 -0.37 4.70 -13.26
C ILE A 65 0.73 3.77 -13.76
N GLN A 66 0.48 2.46 -13.75
CA GLN A 66 1.44 1.46 -14.21
C GLN A 66 1.80 1.64 -15.69
N GLU A 67 0.80 1.94 -16.53
CA GLU A 67 1.02 2.20 -17.95
C GLU A 67 1.90 3.46 -18.18
N ALA A 68 1.65 4.54 -17.43
CA ALA A 68 2.47 5.75 -17.51
C ALA A 68 3.93 5.49 -17.10
N ILE A 69 4.15 4.71 -16.04
CA ILE A 69 5.50 4.31 -15.60
C ILE A 69 6.20 3.50 -16.70
N ALA A 70 5.53 2.54 -17.32
CA ALA A 70 6.09 1.72 -18.39
C ALA A 70 6.50 2.57 -19.59
N LYS A 71 5.65 3.52 -20.01
CA LYS A 71 5.95 4.47 -21.10
C LYS A 71 7.18 5.32 -20.78
N MET A 72 7.30 5.84 -19.55
CA MET A 72 8.47 6.61 -19.13
C MET A 72 9.75 5.78 -19.12
N GLN A 73 9.67 4.50 -18.73
CA GLN A 73 10.82 3.59 -18.78
C GLN A 73 11.24 3.26 -20.21
N GLN A 74 10.28 3.07 -21.11
CA GLN A 74 10.55 2.86 -22.53
C GLN A 74 11.22 4.10 -23.15
N LEU A 75 10.67 5.29 -22.91
CA LEU A 75 11.28 6.53 -23.39
C LEU A 75 12.71 6.70 -22.89
N ARG A 76 12.97 6.36 -21.61
CA ARG A 76 14.34 6.36 -21.08
C ARG A 76 15.27 5.41 -21.82
N ARG A 77 14.79 4.28 -22.34
CA ARG A 77 15.59 3.34 -23.13
C ARG A 77 15.82 3.85 -24.56
N GLU A 78 14.81 4.48 -25.16
CA GLU A 78 14.89 5.03 -26.52
C GLU A 78 15.77 6.28 -26.59
N VAL A 79 15.69 7.15 -25.59
CA VAL A 79 16.46 8.41 -25.52
C VAL A 79 17.86 8.19 -24.93
N ALA A 80 18.05 7.16 -24.11
CA ALA A 80 19.39 6.85 -23.62
C ALA A 80 20.26 6.41 -24.80
N LEU A 81 21.32 7.19 -25.07
CA LEU A 81 22.41 6.75 -25.92
C LEU A 81 22.97 5.45 -25.37
N ASP A 82 23.20 4.48 -26.26
CA ASP A 82 23.84 3.24 -25.85
C ASP A 82 25.23 3.54 -25.26
N LYS A 83 25.59 2.86 -24.17
CA LYS A 83 26.87 3.08 -23.49
C LYS A 83 28.05 2.85 -24.42
N THR A 84 27.89 1.97 -25.41
CA THR A 84 28.89 1.71 -26.45
C THR A 84 29.05 2.93 -27.37
N SER A 85 27.94 3.51 -27.86
CA SER A 85 27.97 4.72 -28.68
C SER A 85 28.52 5.93 -27.93
N ILE A 86 28.22 6.11 -26.64
CA ILE A 86 28.83 7.17 -25.83
C ILE A 86 30.34 6.99 -25.78
N ARG A 87 30.81 5.75 -25.61
CA ARG A 87 32.25 5.43 -25.53
C ARG A 87 32.95 5.69 -26.87
N GLU A 88 32.37 5.23 -27.97
CA GLU A 88 32.89 5.48 -29.33
C GLU A 88 32.94 6.97 -29.65
N MET A 89 31.92 7.74 -29.29
CA MET A 89 31.90 9.20 -29.51
C MET A 89 32.96 9.94 -28.68
N LEU A 90 33.28 9.45 -27.48
CA LEU A 90 34.31 10.00 -26.60
C LEU A 90 35.72 9.66 -27.12
N GLU A 91 35.91 8.46 -27.67
CA GLU A 91 37.13 8.03 -28.36
C GLU A 91 37.33 8.78 -29.70
N GLU A 92 36.25 9.11 -30.42
CA GLU A 92 36.28 9.96 -31.63
C GLU A 92 36.41 11.47 -31.34
N GLY A 93 36.38 11.90 -30.07
CA GLY A 93 36.55 13.30 -29.68
C GLY A 93 35.39 14.23 -30.06
N ARG A 94 34.21 13.69 -30.41
CA ARG A 94 33.03 14.50 -30.70
C ARG A 94 32.38 14.96 -29.39
N ARG A 95 32.06 16.25 -29.29
CA ARG A 95 31.27 16.82 -28.19
C ARG A 95 29.80 16.92 -28.58
N PHE A 96 28.93 16.84 -27.57
CA PHE A 96 27.46 16.88 -27.66
C PHE A 96 26.93 18.05 -28.49
#